data_AF-A0A7S4JNL7-F1
#
_entry.id   AF-A0A7S4JNL7-F1
#
_cell.length_a   1.000
_cell.length_b   1.000
_cell.length_c   1.000
_cell.angle_alpha   90.00
_cell.angle_beta   90.00
_cell.angle_gamma   90.00
#
_symmetry.space_group_name_H-M   'P 1'
#
loop_
_entity.id
_entity.type
_entity.pdbx_description
1 polymer ?
#
loop_
_entity_poly.entity_id
_entity_poly.type
_entity_poly.pdbx_seq_one_letter_code
_entity_poly.pdbx_strand_id
1 'polypeptide(L)'
;NGSPYKSLFTQDIMGYLLIHELAKDPSKLSPDGINVELWVKNLAVLSGMLYPKAFYLGPMFQYVLNQLKAGSSYDLCVLKNILEKMTGIDCNLSMMPRSQIVASAGGPELRILSVP
;
A
#
# COMPACT_ATOMS: atom_id res chain seq x y z
N ASN A 1 -15.36 0.05 16.96
CA ASN A 1 -14.80 -0.70 18.09
C ASN A 1 -14.19 -1.99 17.56
N GLY A 2 -12.87 -1.96 17.28
CA GLY A 2 -12.13 -3.04 16.61
C GLY A 2 -11.96 -4.27 17.51
N SER A 3 -11.89 -5.44 16.89
CA SER A 3 -11.92 -6.75 17.53
C SER A 3 -10.82 -6.93 18.60
N PRO A 4 -11.14 -7.39 19.84
CA PRO A 4 -10.21 -7.39 20.97
C PRO A 4 -9.13 -8.49 20.94
N TYR A 5 -9.02 -9.25 19.86
CA TYR A 5 -8.22 -10.48 19.81
C TYR A 5 -7.40 -10.55 18.52
N LYS A 6 -6.52 -9.58 18.28
CA LYS A 6 -5.43 -9.75 17.31
C LYS A 6 -4.18 -10.09 18.09
N SER A 7 -4.02 -11.38 18.39
CA SER A 7 -2.76 -11.90 18.94
C SER A 7 -1.60 -11.49 18.04
N LEU A 8 -0.43 -11.18 18.62
CA LEU A 8 0.81 -10.94 17.87
C LEU A 8 1.07 -12.06 16.85
N PHE A 9 0.74 -13.31 17.23
CA PHE A 9 0.82 -14.47 16.35
C PHE A 9 -0.09 -14.37 15.11
N THR A 10 -1.31 -13.86 15.26
CA THR A 10 -2.21 -13.63 14.13
C THR A 10 -1.66 -12.55 13.20
N GLN A 11 -0.97 -11.54 13.74
CA GLN A 11 -0.31 -10.53 12.92
C GLN A 11 0.82 -11.15 12.10
N ASP A 12 1.68 -11.94 12.73
CA ASP A 12 2.78 -12.61 12.04
C ASP A 12 2.30 -13.58 10.94
N ILE A 13 1.27 -14.39 11.22
CA ILE A 13 0.67 -15.29 10.22
C ILE A 13 0.11 -14.50 9.04
N MET A 14 -0.62 -13.42 9.29
CA MET A 14 -1.23 -12.62 8.22
C MET A 14 -0.16 -11.93 7.37
N GLY A 15 0.93 -11.47 7.98
CA GLY A 15 2.09 -10.93 7.25
C GLY A 15 2.76 -11.99 6.39
N TYR A 16 2.96 -13.19 6.93
CA TYR A 16 3.50 -14.32 6.18
C TYR A 16 2.60 -14.73 5.00
N LEU A 17 1.28 -14.87 5.22
CA LEU A 17 0.33 -15.27 4.17
C LEU A 17 0.31 -14.26 3.02
N LEU A 18 0.37 -12.96 3.32
CA LEU A 18 0.42 -11.93 2.30
C LEU A 18 1.68 -12.05 1.44
N ILE A 19 2.84 -12.19 2.06
CA ILE A 19 4.12 -12.34 1.35
C ILE A 19 4.14 -13.66 0.56
N HIS A 20 3.61 -14.73 1.14
CA HIS A 20 3.51 -16.03 0.50
C HIS A 20 2.69 -15.97 -0.79
N GLU A 21 1.51 -15.35 -0.75
CA GLU A 21 0.66 -15.22 -1.93
C GLU A 21 1.30 -14.33 -3.00
N LEU A 22 1.95 -13.24 -2.60
CA LEU A 22 2.71 -12.40 -3.52
C LEU A 22 3.91 -13.13 -4.14
N ALA A 23 4.54 -14.06 -3.42
CA ALA A 23 5.68 -14.81 -3.93
C ALA A 23 5.29 -15.96 -4.88
N LYS A 24 4.03 -16.42 -4.84
CA LYS A 24 3.57 -17.64 -5.50
C LYS A 24 3.38 -17.49 -7.01
N ASP A 25 2.92 -16.33 -7.48
CA ASP A 25 2.55 -16.13 -8.88
C ASP A 25 3.46 -15.11 -9.59
N PRO A 26 4.18 -15.49 -10.66
CA PRO A 26 4.95 -14.55 -11.47
C PRO A 26 4.06 -13.65 -12.35
N SER A 27 2.79 -13.99 -12.53
CA SER A 27 1.83 -13.33 -13.44
C SER A 27 1.18 -12.11 -12.79
N LYS A 28 2.00 -11.20 -12.24
CA LYS A 28 1.52 -9.98 -11.56
C LYS A 28 1.10 -8.88 -12.53
N LEU A 29 1.44 -9.05 -13.81
CA LEU A 29 1.06 -8.18 -14.89
C LEU A 29 -0.08 -8.78 -15.69
N SER A 30 -0.95 -7.89 -16.17
CA SER A 30 -1.99 -8.25 -17.11
C SER A 30 -1.42 -8.83 -18.40
N PRO A 31 -2.23 -9.57 -19.17
CA PRO A 31 -1.80 -10.11 -20.46
C PRO A 31 -1.24 -9.04 -21.39
N ASP A 32 -1.69 -7.80 -21.24
CA ASP A 32 -1.24 -6.62 -21.99
C ASP A 32 0.13 -6.07 -21.53
N GLY A 33 0.68 -6.57 -20.42
CA GLY A 33 1.99 -6.19 -19.85
C GLY A 33 2.09 -4.78 -19.26
N ILE A 34 1.05 -3.95 -19.42
CA ILE A 34 1.06 -2.53 -19.01
C ILE A 34 0.56 -2.36 -17.58
N ASN A 35 -0.44 -3.14 -17.19
CA ASN A 35 -1.15 -2.95 -15.93
C ASN A 35 -0.83 -4.07 -14.94
N VAL A 36 -0.87 -3.73 -13.65
CA VAL A 36 -0.89 -4.72 -12.57
C VAL A 36 -2.23 -5.46 -12.59
N GLU A 37 -2.17 -6.78 -12.40
CA GLU A 37 -3.33 -7.66 -12.37
C GLU A 37 -4.35 -7.28 -11.30
N LEU A 38 -5.62 -7.60 -11.57
CA LEU A 38 -6.73 -7.27 -10.66
C LEU A 38 -6.58 -7.96 -9.30
N TRP A 39 -6.11 -9.22 -9.28
CA TRP A 39 -5.92 -9.95 -8.03
C TRP A 39 -4.87 -9.29 -7.14
N VAL A 40 -3.77 -8.78 -7.71
CA VAL A 40 -2.72 -8.05 -6.97
C VAL A 40 -3.26 -6.73 -6.43
N LYS A 41 -4.06 -6.00 -7.23
CA LYS A 41 -4.72 -4.76 -6.79
C LYS A 41 -5.68 -5.03 -5.63
N ASN A 42 -6.49 -6.08 -5.71
CA ASN A 42 -7.40 -6.48 -4.64
C ASN A 42 -6.64 -6.89 -3.37
N LEU A 43 -5.52 -7.60 -3.53
CA LEU A 43 -4.65 -7.98 -2.43
C LEU A 43 -3.97 -6.76 -1.78
N ALA A 44 -3.59 -5.76 -2.57
CA ALA A 44 -3.05 -4.50 -2.08
C ALA A 44 -4.09 -3.74 -1.22
N VAL A 45 -5.33 -3.64 -1.68
CA VAL A 45 -6.42 -3.01 -0.91
C VAL A 45 -6.68 -3.76 0.40
N LEU A 46 -6.77 -5.10 0.32
CA LEU A 46 -6.97 -5.97 1.49
C LEU A 46 -5.81 -5.82 2.48
N SER A 47 -4.57 -5.73 2.00
CA SER A 47 -3.40 -5.51 2.85
C SER A 47 -3.51 -4.19 3.62
N GLY A 48 -3.89 -3.08 2.98
CA GLY A 48 -4.12 -1.82 3.69
C GLY A 48 -5.11 -1.97 4.85
N MET A 49 -6.21 -2.72 4.66
CA MET A 49 -7.20 -2.99 5.71
C MET A 49 -6.67 -3.88 6.85
N LEU A 50 -5.70 -4.75 6.57
CA LEU A 50 -5.12 -5.69 7.53
C LEU A 50 -4.04 -5.08 8.42
N TYR A 51 -3.35 -4.03 7.97
CA TYR A 51 -2.26 -3.37 8.71
C TYR A 51 -2.77 -2.09 9.40
N PRO A 52 -3.30 -2.16 10.64
CA PRO A 52 -3.50 -0.97 11.46
C PRO A 52 -2.14 -0.37 11.83
N LYS A 53 -2.14 0.90 12.27
CA LYS A 53 -0.95 1.71 12.61
C LYS A 53 0.14 1.04 13.46
N ALA A 54 -0.18 -0.03 14.21
CA ALA A 54 0.71 -0.70 15.15
C ALA A 54 1.29 -2.04 14.63
N PHE A 55 1.25 -2.31 13.34
CA PHE A 55 1.68 -3.59 12.77
C PHE A 55 3.15 -3.57 12.34
N TYR A 56 3.88 -4.65 12.60
CA TYR A 56 5.29 -4.79 12.22
C TYR A 56 5.45 -5.07 10.70
N LEU A 57 6.05 -4.12 9.97
CA LEU A 57 6.23 -4.19 8.52
C LEU A 57 7.59 -4.73 8.06
N GLY A 58 8.50 -5.07 8.98
CA GLY A 58 9.88 -5.47 8.63
C GLY A 58 9.98 -6.52 7.52
N PRO A 59 9.24 -7.64 7.60
CA PRO A 59 9.27 -8.68 6.56
C PRO A 59 8.73 -8.20 5.21
N MET A 60 7.71 -7.34 5.21
CA MET A 60 7.12 -6.79 3.99
C MET A 60 8.10 -5.84 3.28
N PHE A 61 8.80 -4.99 4.03
CA PHE A 61 9.87 -4.15 3.49
C PHE A 61 11.00 -4.98 2.91
N GLN A 62 11.45 -6.01 3.63
CA GLN A 62 12.50 -6.91 3.15
C GLN A 62 12.09 -7.61 1.85
N TYR A 63 10.84 -8.09 1.77
CA TYR A 63 10.29 -8.71 0.57
C TYR A 63 10.32 -7.75 -0.63
N VAL A 64 9.76 -6.55 -0.47
CA VAL A 64 9.71 -5.54 -1.55
C VAL A 64 11.12 -5.14 -1.98
N LEU A 65 12.05 -4.93 -1.05
CA LEU A 65 13.45 -4.62 -1.38
C LEU A 65 14.11 -5.74 -2.19
N ASN A 66 13.83 -7.00 -1.85
CA ASN A 66 14.35 -8.14 -2.61
C ASN A 66 13.72 -8.20 -4.01
N GLN A 67 12.43 -7.90 -4.16
CA GLN A 67 11.77 -7.86 -5.47
C GLN A 67 12.31 -6.73 -6.34
N LEU A 68 12.57 -5.55 -5.76
CA LEU A 68 13.21 -4.45 -6.47
C LEU A 68 14.63 -4.80 -6.93
N LYS A 69 15.42 -5.50 -6.11
CA LYS A 69 16.74 -6.02 -6.52
C LYS A 69 16.64 -7.02 -7.67
N ALA A 70 15.55 -7.78 -7.76
CA ALA A 70 15.27 -8.70 -8.85
C ALA A 70 14.66 -8.02 -10.10
N GLY A 71 14.48 -6.70 -10.08
CA GLY A 71 13.90 -5.93 -11.19
C GLY A 71 12.37 -5.95 -11.26
N SER A 72 11.69 -6.45 -10.23
CA SER A 72 10.23 -6.46 -10.13
C SER A 72 9.74 -5.32 -9.23
N SER A 73 9.00 -4.38 -9.81
CA SER A 73 8.41 -3.24 -9.08
C SER A 73 6.92 -3.38 -8.81
N TYR A 74 6.28 -4.47 -9.25
CA TYR A 74 4.82 -4.63 -9.19
C TYR A 74 4.29 -4.65 -7.75
N ASP A 75 5.08 -5.22 -6.84
CA ASP A 75 4.75 -5.35 -5.42
C ASP A 75 4.74 -4.01 -4.67
N LEU A 76 5.26 -2.93 -5.27
CA LEU A 76 5.18 -1.58 -4.69
C LEU A 76 3.73 -1.11 -4.53
N CYS A 77 2.79 -1.61 -5.34
CA CYS A 77 1.38 -1.22 -5.21
C CYS A 77 0.80 -1.67 -3.86
N VAL A 78 1.24 -2.83 -3.35
CA VAL A 78 0.86 -3.35 -2.03
C VAL A 78 1.44 -2.48 -0.94
N LEU A 79 2.74 -2.16 -1.01
CA LEU A 79 3.40 -1.30 -0.04
C LEU A 79 2.78 0.11 0.01
N LYS A 80 2.44 0.67 -1.15
CA LYS A 80 1.73 1.95 -1.26
C LYS A 80 0.41 1.92 -0.49
N ASN A 81 -0.44 0.94 -0.74
CA ASN A 81 -1.76 0.85 -0.09
C ASN A 81 -1.64 0.68 1.44
N ILE A 82 -0.67 -0.10 1.91
CA ILE A 82 -0.38 -0.26 3.34
C ILE A 82 -0.02 1.11 3.94
N LEU A 83 0.89 1.85 3.33
CA LEU A 83 1.34 3.16 3.82
C LEU A 83 0.21 4.19 3.78
N GLU A 84 -0.59 4.25 2.72
CA GLU A 84 -1.75 5.14 2.62
C GLU A 84 -2.74 4.87 3.77
N LYS A 85 -3.00 3.58 4.07
CA LYS A 85 -3.93 3.23 5.16
C LYS A 85 -3.34 3.46 6.55
N MET A 86 -2.04 3.25 6.73
CA MET A 86 -1.37 3.49 8.01
C MET A 86 -1.19 4.97 8.31
N THR A 87 -0.83 5.79 7.33
CA THR A 87 -0.59 7.23 7.53
C THR A 87 -1.86 8.04 7.45
N GLY A 88 -2.88 7.55 6.73
CA GLY A 88 -4.06 8.33 6.36
C GLY A 88 -3.77 9.38 5.28
N ILE A 89 -2.58 9.34 4.67
CA ILE A 89 -2.18 10.23 3.58
C ILE A 89 -2.58 9.54 2.28
N ASP A 90 -3.43 10.20 1.49
CA ASP A 90 -3.69 9.76 0.13
C ASP A 90 -2.55 10.24 -0.78
N CYS A 91 -1.77 9.29 -1.33
CA CYS A 91 -0.64 9.62 -2.20
C CYS A 91 -1.08 9.84 -3.66
N ASN A 92 -2.39 9.89 -3.94
CA ASN A 92 -2.94 10.00 -5.29
C ASN A 92 -3.00 11.44 -5.81
N LEU A 93 -1.81 12.08 -5.86
CA LEU A 93 -1.61 13.42 -6.44
C LEU A 93 -2.12 13.54 -7.89
N SER A 94 -2.16 12.44 -8.64
CA SER A 94 -2.64 12.41 -10.03
C SER A 94 -4.15 12.69 -10.18
N MET A 95 -4.94 12.54 -9.12
CA MET A 95 -6.38 12.81 -9.15
C MET A 95 -6.74 14.23 -8.64
N MET A 96 -5.76 14.97 -8.09
CA MET A 96 -6.01 16.32 -7.57
C MET A 96 -5.97 17.36 -8.70
N PRO A 97 -6.97 18.25 -8.82
CA PRO A 97 -6.90 19.38 -9.74
C PRO A 97 -5.71 20.28 -9.40
N ARG A 98 -5.14 20.92 -10.44
CA ARG A 98 -3.92 21.73 -10.33
C ARG A 98 -4.02 22.84 -9.28
N SER A 99 -5.21 23.39 -9.05
CA SER A 99 -5.49 24.35 -7.98
C SER A 99 -5.28 23.77 -6.58
N GLN A 100 -5.73 22.54 -6.32
CA GLN A 100 -5.50 21.84 -5.06
C GLN A 100 -4.02 21.53 -4.86
N ILE A 101 -3.30 21.09 -5.90
CA ILE A 101 -1.85 20.83 -5.83
C ILE A 101 -1.07 22.10 -5.44
N VAL A 102 -1.42 23.24 -6.06
CA VAL A 102 -0.79 24.53 -5.74
C VAL A 102 -1.14 24.99 -4.33
N ALA A 103 -2.38 24.79 -3.89
CA ALA A 103 -2.81 25.09 -2.53
C ALA A 103 -2.08 24.22 -1.49
N SER A 104 -1.82 22.93 -1.79
CA SER A 104 -1.06 22.02 -0.93
C SER A 104 0.42 22.43 -0.78
N ALA A 105 0.98 23.14 -1.76
CA ALA A 105 2.34 23.69 -1.70
C ALA A 105 2.43 25.06 -0.99
N GLY A 106 1.28 25.67 -0.64
CA GLY A 106 1.19 26.98 -0.01
C GLY A 106 1.44 26.99 1.50
N GLY A 107 1.21 28.15 2.12
CA GLY A 107 1.26 28.35 3.57
C GLY A 107 0.13 27.59 4.32
N PRO A 108 0.14 27.59 5.66
CA PRO A 108 -0.81 26.83 6.47
C PRO A 108 -2.28 27.04 6.08
N GLU A 109 -2.67 28.29 5.84
CA GLU A 109 -4.03 28.67 5.41
C GLU A 109 -4.41 28.11 4.04
N LEU A 110 -3.48 28.13 3.08
CA LEU A 110 -3.70 27.60 1.73
C LEU A 110 -3.74 26.07 1.73
N ARG A 111 -3.00 25.41 2.62
CA ARG A 111 -3.03 23.94 2.75
C ARG A 111 -4.37 23.43 3.28
N ILE A 112 -5.03 24.17 4.17
CA ILE A 112 -6.37 23.80 4.66
C ILE A 112 -7.38 23.79 3.49
N LEU A 113 -7.26 24.74 2.56
CA LEU A 113 -8.10 24.83 1.36
C LEU A 113 -7.77 23.78 0.28
N SER A 114 -6.69 23.01 0.47
CA SER A 114 -6.24 21.98 -0.48
C SER A 114 -6.83 20.60 -0.21
N VAL A 115 -7.46 20.41 0.96
CA VAL A 115 -8.16 19.18 1.33
C VAL A 115 -9.53 19.16 0.63
N PRO A 116 -9.96 18.05 0.02
CA PRO A 116 -11.29 17.92 -0.56
C PRO A 116 -12.42 17.92 0.47
#